data_AF-A0A8E1QXA1-F1
#
_entry.id   AF-A0A8E1QXA1-F1
#
_cell.length_a   1.000
_cell.length_b   1.000
_cell.length_c   1.000
_cell.angle_alpha   90.00
_cell.angle_beta   90.00
_cell.angle_gamma   90.00
#
_symmetry.space_group_name_H-M   'P 1'
#
loop_
_entity.id
_entity.type
_entity.pdbx_description
1 polymer ?
#
loop_
_entity_poly.entity_id
_entity_poly.type
_entity_poly.pdbx_seq_one_letter_code
_entity_poly.pdbx_strand_id
1 'polypeptide(L)'
;MTGSLFANAQIDNTFSFIDAEGNVIEDGTTIKRTNIENDTFYGPVIHSGLSVKKNVEGSVYARVDYTIKEMTEGTAYQICFVNCKSPNLEAGSYTSAVSPMMGDTEPFMDEWILDANYNPFGDNPVANVKPGSLMTITYTVKKLADANDTSDGIAGPSITVEFTNEDVTSISGTVSEDNGSIVAYYSLDGRKLTAPKKGVNIIKYANGKTEKKL
;
A
#
# COMPACT_ATOMS: atom_id res chain seq x y z
N MET A 1 -34.74 -34.76 -5.77
CA MET A 1 -33.67 -33.83 -6.19
C MET A 1 -33.89 -32.51 -5.48
N THR A 2 -33.21 -32.31 -4.34
CA THR A 2 -33.18 -31.04 -3.61
C THR A 2 -32.01 -30.23 -4.15
N GLY A 3 -32.29 -29.25 -5.00
CA GLY A 3 -31.28 -28.31 -5.49
C GLY A 3 -30.97 -27.29 -4.41
N SER A 4 -29.74 -27.27 -3.90
CA SER A 4 -29.21 -26.14 -3.13
C SER A 4 -29.18 -24.91 -4.03
N LEU A 5 -30.01 -23.92 -3.72
CA LEU A 5 -29.82 -22.56 -4.19
C LEU A 5 -28.61 -21.99 -3.45
N PHE A 6 -27.49 -21.85 -4.16
CA PHE A 6 -26.43 -20.95 -3.71
C PHE A 6 -27.00 -19.52 -3.80
N ALA A 7 -27.39 -18.96 -2.66
CA ALA A 7 -27.68 -17.53 -2.58
C ALA A 7 -26.35 -16.79 -2.72
N ASN A 8 -26.04 -16.31 -3.93
CA ASN A 8 -25.02 -15.28 -4.07
C ASN A 8 -25.57 -14.03 -3.38
N ALA A 9 -24.91 -13.56 -2.32
CA ALA A 9 -25.28 -12.31 -1.67
C ALA A 9 -25.25 -11.20 -2.72
N GLN A 10 -26.34 -10.44 -2.83
CA GLN A 10 -26.39 -9.29 -3.72
C GLN A 10 -25.47 -8.19 -3.15
N ILE A 11 -24.46 -7.81 -3.93
CA ILE A 11 -23.55 -6.71 -3.59
C ILE A 11 -24.34 -5.40 -3.70
N ASP A 12 -24.29 -4.58 -2.65
CA ASP A 12 -24.88 -3.24 -2.68
C ASP A 12 -24.01 -2.30 -3.53
N ASN A 13 -24.60 -1.74 -4.59
CA ASN A 13 -23.89 -0.89 -5.54
C ASN A 13 -23.92 0.61 -5.16
N THR A 14 -24.27 0.96 -3.91
CA THR A 14 -24.25 2.35 -3.43
C THR A 14 -22.86 2.96 -3.54
N PHE A 15 -21.83 2.13 -3.43
CA PHE A 15 -20.43 2.55 -3.44
C PHE A 15 -19.58 1.81 -4.46
N SER A 16 -18.45 2.42 -4.81
CA SER A 16 -17.36 1.81 -5.56
C SER A 16 -16.02 2.20 -4.95
N PHE A 17 -15.01 1.35 -5.07
CA PHE A 17 -13.62 1.78 -4.88
C PHE A 17 -13.12 2.46 -6.14
N ILE A 18 -12.33 3.52 -5.98
CA ILE A 18 -11.64 4.18 -7.09
C ILE A 18 -10.17 4.39 -6.77
N ASP A 19 -9.34 4.44 -7.83
CA ASP A 19 -7.93 4.85 -7.74
C ASP A 19 -7.78 6.38 -7.72
N ALA A 20 -6.53 6.86 -7.68
CA ALA A 20 -6.19 8.28 -7.63
C ALA A 20 -6.61 9.05 -8.90
N GLU A 21 -6.71 8.36 -10.04
CA GLU A 21 -7.20 8.90 -11.31
C GLU A 21 -8.73 8.90 -11.40
N GLY A 22 -9.42 8.28 -10.44
CA GLY A 22 -10.87 8.20 -10.36
C GLY A 22 -11.49 7.03 -11.13
N ASN A 23 -10.69 6.06 -11.57
CA ASN A 23 -11.18 4.85 -12.23
C ASN A 23 -11.80 3.90 -11.20
N VAL A 24 -12.93 3.29 -11.56
CA VAL A 24 -13.58 2.29 -10.72
C VAL A 24 -12.76 1.01 -10.68
N ILE A 25 -12.50 0.50 -9.48
CA ILE A 25 -11.90 -0.80 -9.23
C ILE A 25 -13.02 -1.82 -9.03
N GLU A 26 -12.99 -2.89 -9.83
CA GLU A 26 -14.02 -3.93 -9.80
C GLU A 26 -14.01 -4.72 -8.49
N ASP A 27 -15.18 -5.17 -8.07
CA ASP A 27 -15.33 -6.06 -6.91
C ASP A 27 -14.48 -7.34 -7.07
N GLY A 28 -13.85 -7.77 -5.98
CA GLY A 28 -12.95 -8.91 -5.92
C GLY A 28 -11.54 -8.64 -6.46
N THR A 29 -11.24 -7.43 -6.97
CA THR A 29 -9.91 -7.11 -7.51
C THR A 29 -8.84 -7.18 -6.43
N THR A 30 -7.68 -7.74 -6.78
CA THR A 30 -6.44 -7.61 -6.01
C THR A 30 -5.54 -6.58 -6.66
N ILE A 31 -5.07 -5.60 -5.88
CA ILE A 31 -4.13 -4.57 -6.33
C ILE A 31 -2.84 -4.64 -5.51
N LYS A 32 -1.72 -4.25 -6.13
CA LYS A 32 -0.40 -4.23 -5.49
C LYS A 32 0.05 -2.81 -5.21
N ARG A 33 0.71 -2.60 -4.07
CA ARG A 33 1.25 -1.30 -3.65
C ARG A 33 2.65 -1.44 -3.08
N THR A 34 3.56 -0.65 -3.65
CA THR A 34 5.00 -0.74 -3.36
C THR A 34 5.65 0.62 -3.20
N ASN A 35 4.91 1.72 -3.48
CA ASN A 35 5.46 3.06 -3.42
C ASN A 35 5.65 3.49 -1.96
N ILE A 36 6.90 3.66 -1.55
CA ILE A 36 7.24 4.17 -0.23
C ILE A 36 7.27 5.69 -0.28
N GLU A 37 6.51 6.31 0.61
CA GLU A 37 6.44 7.76 0.79
C GLU A 37 6.91 8.10 2.20
N ASN A 38 7.50 9.28 2.37
CA ASN A 38 7.88 9.75 3.70
C ASN A 38 6.75 10.62 4.25
N ASP A 39 6.00 10.07 5.19
CA ASP A 39 5.05 10.83 6.00
C ASP A 39 5.79 11.66 7.07
N THR A 40 5.24 12.83 7.37
CA THR A 40 5.82 13.79 8.31
C THR A 40 5.73 13.37 9.78
N PHE A 41 4.81 12.47 10.13
CA PHE A 41 4.59 11.97 11.49
C PHE A 41 5.16 10.56 11.69
N TYR A 42 5.02 9.70 10.67
CA TYR A 42 5.31 8.27 10.76
C TYR A 42 6.54 7.82 9.98
N GLY A 43 7.19 8.72 9.23
CA GLY A 43 8.34 8.37 8.41
C GLY A 43 7.91 7.54 7.20
N PRO A 44 8.67 6.51 6.77
CA PRO A 44 8.31 5.69 5.62
C PRO A 44 6.97 4.97 5.79
N VAL A 45 6.06 5.21 4.85
CA VAL A 45 4.74 4.58 4.75
C VAL A 45 4.45 4.12 3.33
N ILE A 46 3.52 3.17 3.18
CA ILE A 46 2.91 2.83 1.88
C ILE A 46 1.40 3.03 1.97
N HIS A 47 0.84 3.79 1.04
CA HIS A 47 -0.60 4.08 0.95
C HIS A 47 -1.29 3.16 -0.07
N SER A 48 -2.59 2.89 0.12
CA SER A 48 -3.39 2.22 -0.92
C SER A 48 -3.70 3.17 -2.09
N GLY A 49 -3.76 4.48 -1.83
CA GLY A 49 -4.14 5.49 -2.83
C GLY A 49 -5.57 5.32 -3.32
N LEU A 50 -6.46 4.82 -2.46
CA LEU A 50 -7.84 4.51 -2.79
C LEU A 50 -8.83 5.52 -2.20
N SER A 51 -9.99 5.61 -2.84
CA SER A 51 -11.15 6.34 -2.32
C SER A 51 -12.43 5.53 -2.45
N VAL A 52 -13.44 5.83 -1.62
CA VAL A 52 -14.83 5.38 -1.82
C VAL A 52 -15.51 6.44 -2.67
N LYS A 53 -16.14 6.02 -3.76
CA LYS A 53 -17.09 6.80 -4.54
C LYS A 53 -18.53 6.44 -4.16
N LYS A 54 -19.40 7.44 -4.05
CA LYS A 54 -20.85 7.29 -3.91
C LYS A 54 -21.51 7.31 -5.29
N ASN A 55 -22.35 6.32 -5.58
CA ASN A 55 -23.03 6.14 -6.88
C ASN A 55 -24.51 6.54 -6.86
N VAL A 56 -24.99 7.08 -5.74
CA VAL A 56 -26.39 7.47 -5.54
C VAL A 56 -26.49 8.93 -5.16
N GLU A 57 -27.63 9.53 -5.45
CA GLU A 57 -27.96 10.87 -4.95
C GLU A 57 -28.29 10.84 -3.46
N GLY A 58 -28.13 12.00 -2.81
CA GLY A 58 -28.39 12.18 -1.38
C GLY A 58 -27.23 11.73 -0.48
N SER A 59 -27.41 11.94 0.81
CA SER A 59 -26.45 11.52 1.83
C SER A 59 -26.66 10.04 2.18
N VAL A 60 -25.56 9.31 2.29
CA VAL A 60 -25.50 7.92 2.77
C VAL A 60 -24.31 7.79 3.70
N TYR A 61 -24.35 6.84 4.63
CA TYR A 61 -23.25 6.60 5.55
C TYR A 61 -22.43 5.42 5.07
N ALA A 62 -21.11 5.62 4.98
CA ALA A 62 -20.15 4.60 4.56
C ALA A 62 -19.22 4.24 5.73
N ARG A 63 -18.86 2.97 5.83
CA ARG A 63 -17.77 2.48 6.69
C ARG A 63 -16.92 1.53 5.86
N VAL A 64 -15.61 1.71 5.89
CA VAL A 64 -14.68 0.72 5.35
C VAL A 64 -14.36 -0.28 6.45
N ASP A 65 -14.84 -1.51 6.28
CA ASP A 65 -14.43 -2.66 7.08
C ASP A 65 -13.18 -3.24 6.41
N TYR A 66 -12.16 -3.56 7.20
CA TYR A 66 -10.91 -4.08 6.66
C TYR A 66 -10.37 -5.24 7.49
N THR A 67 -9.86 -6.25 6.81
CA THR A 67 -9.23 -7.41 7.43
C THR A 67 -7.77 -7.45 7.01
N ILE A 68 -6.88 -7.25 7.97
CA ILE A 68 -5.44 -7.51 7.82
C ILE A 68 -5.27 -9.03 7.92
N LYS A 69 -5.01 -9.68 6.78
CA LYS A 69 -4.83 -11.13 6.69
C LYS A 69 -3.43 -11.56 7.10
N GLU A 70 -2.45 -10.77 6.68
CA GLU A 70 -1.04 -11.01 6.94
C GLU A 70 -0.37 -9.66 7.14
N MET A 71 0.51 -9.59 8.13
CA MET A 71 1.26 -8.40 8.49
C MET A 71 2.63 -8.85 8.98
N THR A 72 3.69 -8.26 8.44
CA THR A 72 5.04 -8.50 8.97
C THR A 72 5.11 -7.98 10.40
N GLU A 73 5.63 -8.81 11.32
CA GLU A 73 5.81 -8.46 12.73
C GLU A 73 6.60 -7.16 12.88
N GLY A 74 6.16 -6.33 13.83
CA GLY A 74 6.76 -5.02 14.05
C GLY A 74 6.44 -4.03 12.93
N THR A 75 5.29 -4.13 12.28
CA THR A 75 4.73 -3.05 11.46
C THR A 75 3.40 -2.58 12.03
N ALA A 76 2.89 -1.46 11.54
CA ALA A 76 1.58 -0.97 11.96
C ALA A 76 0.75 -0.55 10.75
N TYR A 77 -0.57 -0.63 10.86
CA TYR A 77 -1.48 -0.14 9.83
C TYR A 77 -2.56 0.76 10.41
N GLN A 78 -2.74 1.93 9.80
CA GLN A 78 -3.76 2.90 10.15
C GLN A 78 -4.65 3.21 8.95
N ILE A 79 -5.90 3.61 9.22
CA ILE A 79 -6.80 4.20 8.23
C ILE A 79 -7.47 5.44 8.78
N CYS A 80 -7.50 6.50 7.98
CA CYS A 80 -8.36 7.65 8.16
C CYS A 80 -9.45 7.67 7.09
N PHE A 81 -10.70 7.65 7.53
CA PHE A 81 -11.87 7.83 6.68
C PHE A 81 -12.77 8.85 7.37
N VAL A 82 -12.65 10.11 6.98
CA VAL A 82 -13.05 11.32 7.74
C VAL A 82 -12.28 11.51 9.06
N ASN A 83 -12.17 10.45 9.88
CA ASN A 83 -11.38 10.43 11.11
C ASN A 83 -10.42 9.25 11.11
N CYS A 84 -9.27 9.43 11.73
CA CYS A 84 -8.25 8.41 11.90
C CYS A 84 -8.58 7.47 13.07
N LYS A 85 -8.38 6.17 12.87
CA LYS A 85 -8.36 5.17 13.96
C LYS A 85 -6.95 4.97 14.48
N SER A 86 -6.76 4.52 15.71
CA SER A 86 -5.41 4.16 16.17
C SER A 86 -4.80 3.06 15.28
N PRO A 87 -3.47 3.07 15.07
CA PRO A 87 -2.82 2.02 14.29
C PRO A 87 -3.02 0.63 14.90
N ASN A 88 -3.24 -0.36 14.04
CA ASN A 88 -3.30 -1.78 14.40
C ASN A 88 -1.91 -2.38 14.23
N LEU A 89 -1.49 -3.22 15.18
CA LEU A 89 -0.17 -3.84 15.22
C LEU A 89 -0.19 -5.34 14.87
N GLU A 90 -1.38 -5.88 14.63
CA GLU A 90 -1.59 -7.31 14.46
C GLU A 90 -2.58 -7.57 13.32
N ALA A 91 -2.57 -8.80 12.81
CA ALA A 91 -3.60 -9.28 11.89
C ALA A 91 -4.96 -9.37 12.60
N GLY A 92 -6.04 -9.10 11.87
CA GLY A 92 -7.37 -9.05 12.45
C GLY A 92 -8.38 -8.31 11.57
N SER A 93 -9.62 -8.27 12.04
CA SER A 93 -10.71 -7.53 11.41
C SER A 93 -11.02 -6.26 12.20
N TYR A 94 -11.10 -5.16 11.48
CA TYR A 94 -11.20 -3.81 12.03
C TYR A 94 -12.17 -2.98 11.19
N THR A 95 -12.52 -1.80 11.72
CA THR A 95 -13.41 -0.86 11.03
C THR A 95 -12.84 0.55 11.08
N SER A 96 -13.03 1.28 10.00
CA SER A 96 -12.77 2.73 9.95
C SER A 96 -13.83 3.51 10.73
N ALA A 97 -13.70 4.84 10.79
CA ALA A 97 -14.81 5.68 11.23
C ALA A 97 -15.95 5.66 10.20
N VAL A 98 -17.16 6.04 10.63
CA VAL A 98 -18.30 6.18 9.72
C VAL A 98 -18.21 7.55 9.03
N SER A 99 -18.22 7.57 7.70
CA SER A 99 -18.30 8.80 6.89
C SER A 99 -19.75 9.07 6.47
N PRO A 100 -20.27 10.29 6.64
CA PRO A 100 -21.58 10.69 6.09
C PRO A 100 -21.60 10.92 4.57
N MET A 101 -20.51 10.64 3.83
CA MET A 101 -20.38 10.80 2.38
C MET A 101 -21.08 12.06 1.83
N MET A 102 -20.66 13.22 2.33
CA MET A 102 -21.25 14.52 1.99
C MET A 102 -20.98 14.93 0.52
N GLY A 103 -19.85 14.47 -0.02
CA GLY A 103 -19.53 14.58 -1.45
C GLY A 103 -19.71 13.26 -2.20
N ASP A 104 -19.24 13.24 -3.44
CA ASP A 104 -19.29 12.06 -4.30
C ASP A 104 -18.12 11.09 -4.04
N THR A 105 -17.07 11.54 -3.34
CA THR A 105 -15.87 10.76 -3.09
C THR A 105 -15.27 11.11 -1.74
N GLU A 106 -14.75 10.09 -1.04
CA GLU A 106 -14.02 10.22 0.22
C GLU A 106 -12.76 9.33 0.17
N PRO A 107 -11.55 9.90 0.29
CA PRO A 107 -10.30 9.15 0.26
C PRO A 107 -10.06 8.35 1.53
N PHE A 108 -9.31 7.25 1.41
CA PHE A 108 -8.71 6.57 2.57
C PHE A 108 -7.30 7.10 2.68
N MET A 109 -7.02 7.89 3.71
CA MET A 109 -5.62 8.17 4.05
C MET A 109 -5.17 7.00 4.91
N ASP A 110 -4.93 5.87 4.25
CA ASP A 110 -4.49 4.64 4.89
C ASP A 110 -2.99 4.48 4.76
N GLU A 111 -2.37 3.92 5.78
CA GLU A 111 -0.93 3.92 5.95
C GLU A 111 -0.47 2.58 6.48
N TRP A 112 0.33 1.88 5.69
CA TRP A 112 1.23 0.86 6.23
C TRP A 112 2.51 1.52 6.71
N ILE A 113 2.72 1.55 8.01
CA ILE A 113 3.83 2.25 8.66
C ILE A 113 5.02 1.30 8.78
N LEU A 114 6.16 1.74 8.25
CA LEU A 114 7.40 0.95 8.15
C LEU A 114 8.50 1.42 9.11
N ASP A 115 8.36 2.56 9.78
CA ASP A 115 9.42 3.14 10.61
C ASP A 115 9.47 2.54 12.02
N ALA A 116 10.65 2.02 12.38
CA ALA A 116 10.94 1.48 13.70
C ALA A 116 10.96 2.51 14.84
N ASN A 117 11.10 3.80 14.50
CA ASN A 117 11.14 4.89 15.47
C ASN A 117 9.75 5.42 15.81
N TYR A 118 8.72 5.05 15.03
CA TYR A 118 7.35 5.34 15.40
C TYR A 118 6.91 4.35 16.48
N ASN A 119 6.78 4.85 17.71
CA ASN A 119 6.23 4.09 18.82
C ASN A 119 5.12 4.88 19.54
N PRO A 120 3.87 4.81 19.05
CA PRO A 120 2.74 5.47 19.70
C PRO A 120 2.26 4.75 20.98
N PHE A 121 2.86 3.61 21.36
CA PHE A 121 2.38 2.74 22.45
C PHE A 121 3.38 2.51 23.60
N GLY A 122 4.53 3.22 23.65
CA GLY A 122 5.63 2.93 24.60
C GLY A 122 6.35 1.61 24.26
N ASP A 123 7.36 1.16 25.03
CA ASP A 123 8.29 -0.01 24.93
C ASP A 123 8.21 -1.13 23.84
N ASN A 124 7.17 -1.24 23.01
CA ASN A 124 7.02 -2.15 21.88
C ASN A 124 7.42 -1.44 20.57
N PRO A 125 8.70 -1.51 20.14
CA PRO A 125 9.12 -0.85 18.91
C PRO A 125 8.47 -1.52 17.69
N VAL A 126 8.01 -0.69 16.75
CA VAL A 126 7.90 -1.12 15.34
C VAL A 126 9.31 -1.60 14.94
N ALA A 127 9.43 -2.74 14.28
CA ALA A 127 10.71 -3.29 13.86
C ALA A 127 11.21 -2.54 12.62
N ASN A 128 12.54 -2.47 12.44
CA ASN A 128 13.13 -2.01 11.18
C ASN A 128 12.67 -2.94 10.06
N VAL A 129 11.68 -2.51 9.28
CA VAL A 129 11.06 -3.34 8.25
C VAL A 129 12.09 -3.58 7.15
N LYS A 130 12.33 -4.86 6.85
CA LYS A 130 13.32 -5.25 5.85
C LYS A 130 12.70 -5.19 4.45
N PRO A 131 13.53 -4.97 3.41
CA PRO A 131 13.16 -5.32 2.04
C PRO A 131 12.49 -6.70 1.98
N GLY A 132 11.39 -6.81 1.24
CA GLY A 132 10.61 -8.03 1.10
C GLY A 132 9.55 -8.26 2.18
N SER A 133 9.39 -7.35 3.14
CA SER A 133 8.23 -7.37 4.04
C SER A 133 6.94 -7.16 3.27
N LEU A 134 5.86 -7.74 3.79
CA LEU A 134 4.56 -7.73 3.14
C LEU A 134 3.43 -7.54 4.15
N MET A 135 2.32 -7.02 3.63
CA MET A 135 1.05 -6.95 4.31
C MET A 135 -0.09 -7.14 3.30
N THR A 136 -1.08 -7.95 3.65
CA THR A 136 -2.26 -8.19 2.81
C THR A 136 -3.51 -7.75 3.55
N ILE A 137 -4.26 -6.82 2.96
CA ILE A 137 -5.52 -6.31 3.53
C ILE A 137 -6.66 -6.53 2.55
N THR A 138 -7.81 -7.01 3.04
CA THR A 138 -9.07 -6.96 2.29
C THR A 138 -9.94 -5.83 2.83
N TYR A 139 -10.41 -4.95 1.95
CA TYR A 139 -11.37 -3.90 2.26
C TYR A 139 -12.76 -4.29 1.79
N THR A 140 -13.79 -3.90 2.53
CA THR A 140 -15.19 -3.92 2.11
C THR A 140 -15.82 -2.60 2.51
N VAL A 141 -16.34 -1.85 1.56
CA VAL A 141 -17.15 -0.67 1.90
C VAL A 141 -18.57 -1.13 2.23
N LYS A 142 -19.10 -0.64 3.34
CA LYS A 142 -20.43 -0.95 3.82
C LYS A 142 -21.29 0.29 3.94
N LYS A 143 -22.56 0.13 3.60
CA LYS A 143 -23.60 1.13 3.82
C LYS A 143 -24.21 0.97 5.20
N LEU A 144 -24.34 2.10 5.90
CA LEU A 144 -24.94 2.19 7.22
C LEU A 144 -26.18 3.09 7.20
N ALA A 145 -27.03 2.93 8.21
CA ALA A 145 -28.24 3.73 8.38
C ALA A 145 -27.91 5.17 8.80
N ASP A 146 -26.98 5.34 9.74
CA ASP A 146 -26.55 6.65 10.27
C ASP A 146 -25.13 6.61 10.86
N ALA A 147 -24.65 7.76 11.35
CA ALA A 147 -23.29 7.94 11.88
C ALA A 147 -22.99 7.11 13.15
N ASN A 148 -24.01 6.69 13.89
CA ASN A 148 -23.89 5.92 15.13
C ASN A 148 -24.29 4.45 14.93
N ASP A 149 -24.53 4.01 13.70
CA ASP A 149 -24.92 2.64 13.39
C ASP A 149 -23.78 1.66 13.74
N THR A 150 -24.03 0.83 14.76
CA THR A 150 -23.10 -0.20 15.24
C THR A 150 -23.37 -1.57 14.63
N SER A 151 -24.28 -1.68 13.66
CA SER A 151 -24.57 -2.95 12.99
C SER A 151 -23.44 -3.36 12.02
N ASP A 152 -23.57 -4.55 11.48
CA ASP A 152 -22.68 -5.03 10.42
C ASP A 152 -22.83 -4.24 9.12
N GLY A 153 -23.91 -3.48 8.94
CA GLY A 153 -24.20 -2.75 7.70
C GLY A 153 -24.55 -3.65 6.52
N ILE A 154 -24.81 -3.01 5.38
CA ILE A 154 -25.04 -3.70 4.10
C ILE A 154 -23.72 -3.71 3.33
N ALA A 155 -23.24 -4.89 2.98
CA ALA A 155 -21.98 -5.05 2.25
C ALA A 155 -22.10 -4.55 0.81
N GLY A 156 -21.21 -3.62 0.45
CA GLY A 156 -20.93 -3.22 -0.92
C GLY A 156 -19.70 -3.97 -1.48
N PRO A 157 -18.95 -3.38 -2.42
CA PRO A 157 -17.81 -4.04 -3.03
C PRO A 157 -16.68 -4.29 -2.02
N SER A 158 -15.86 -5.27 -2.35
CA SER A 158 -14.67 -5.69 -1.63
C SER A 158 -13.48 -5.84 -2.56
N ILE A 159 -12.30 -5.47 -2.09
CA ILE A 159 -11.04 -5.58 -2.83
C ILE A 159 -9.93 -6.06 -1.91
N THR A 160 -8.85 -6.57 -2.46
CA THR A 160 -7.63 -6.92 -1.71
C THR A 160 -6.48 -6.03 -2.14
N VAL A 161 -5.71 -5.53 -1.17
CA VAL A 161 -4.46 -4.80 -1.39
C VAL A 161 -3.32 -5.61 -0.82
N GLU A 162 -2.35 -5.91 -1.68
CA GLU A 162 -1.07 -6.50 -1.32
C GLU A 162 -0.04 -5.38 -1.26
N PHE A 163 0.33 -4.98 -0.05
CA PHE A 163 1.43 -4.08 0.18
C PHE A 163 2.73 -4.87 0.24
N THR A 164 3.77 -4.36 -0.40
CA THR A 164 5.10 -4.94 -0.32
C THR A 164 6.11 -3.82 -0.16
N ASN A 165 6.91 -3.91 0.91
CA ASN A 165 8.11 -3.10 1.04
C ASN A 165 9.15 -3.74 0.13
N GLU A 166 9.04 -3.50 -1.18
CA GLU A 166 9.96 -4.11 -2.14
C GLU A 166 11.37 -3.56 -2.00
N ASP A 167 11.57 -2.49 -1.22
CA ASP A 167 12.80 -1.71 -1.12
C ASP A 167 13.62 -1.83 -2.41
N VAL A 168 13.01 -1.43 -3.52
CA VAL A 168 13.78 -0.92 -4.64
C VAL A 168 14.36 0.41 -4.18
N THR A 169 15.29 0.34 -3.23
CA THR A 169 16.61 0.90 -3.46
C THR A 169 16.86 0.80 -4.96
N SER A 170 16.60 1.90 -5.64
CA SER A 170 17.48 2.34 -6.68
C SER A 170 18.89 2.17 -6.09
N ILE A 171 19.53 1.04 -6.45
CA ILE A 171 20.78 0.49 -5.91
C ILE A 171 20.64 -0.37 -4.62
N SER A 172 19.94 -1.51 -4.69
CA SER A 172 20.51 -2.76 -4.19
C SER A 172 20.41 -3.83 -5.28
N GLY A 173 21.31 -3.69 -6.25
CA GLY A 173 21.72 -4.88 -6.96
C GLY A 173 22.28 -5.83 -5.91
N THR A 174 21.67 -7.00 -5.75
CA THR A 174 22.41 -8.19 -5.37
C THR A 174 23.46 -8.35 -6.46
N VAL A 175 24.59 -7.68 -6.30
CA VAL A 175 25.70 -7.86 -7.21
C VAL A 175 26.20 -9.25 -6.87
N SER A 176 26.02 -10.17 -7.80
CA SER A 176 26.84 -11.39 -7.84
C SER A 176 28.28 -10.98 -7.51
N GLU A 177 28.93 -11.67 -6.57
CA GLU A 177 30.32 -11.37 -6.21
C GLU A 177 31.29 -11.49 -7.41
N ASP A 178 30.81 -12.07 -8.51
CA ASP A 178 31.44 -11.96 -9.81
C ASP A 178 30.98 -10.67 -10.53
N ASN A 179 31.91 -9.74 -10.72
CA ASN A 179 31.66 -8.47 -11.41
C ASN A 179 31.19 -8.67 -12.87
N GLY A 180 31.26 -9.89 -13.44
CA GLY A 180 30.93 -10.13 -14.84
C GLY A 180 31.85 -9.34 -15.79
N SER A 181 31.57 -9.39 -17.09
CA SER A 181 32.37 -8.67 -18.09
C SER A 181 32.12 -7.16 -18.04
N ILE A 182 33.15 -6.36 -18.35
CA ILE A 182 33.01 -4.90 -18.52
C ILE A 182 32.25 -4.62 -19.81
N VAL A 183 31.17 -3.84 -19.74
CA VAL A 183 30.33 -3.50 -20.90
C VAL A 183 30.42 -2.04 -21.32
N ALA A 184 30.89 -1.14 -20.45
CA ALA A 184 31.12 0.26 -20.80
C ALA A 184 32.04 0.99 -19.82
N TYR A 185 32.61 2.10 -20.30
CA TYR A 185 33.34 3.09 -19.50
C TYR A 185 32.63 4.43 -19.59
N TYR A 186 32.68 5.22 -18.52
CA TYR A 186 32.13 6.57 -18.45
C TYR A 186 33.13 7.52 -17.78
N SER A 187 33.09 8.79 -18.17
CA SER A 187 33.76 9.86 -17.42
C SER A 187 32.99 10.20 -16.13
N LEU A 188 33.64 10.95 -15.24
CA LEU A 188 33.05 11.33 -13.94
C LEU A 188 31.78 12.19 -14.05
N ASP A 189 31.58 12.85 -15.19
CA ASP A 189 30.36 13.61 -15.54
C ASP A 189 29.27 12.73 -16.17
N GLY A 190 29.46 11.40 -16.23
CA GLY A 190 28.46 10.43 -16.69
C GLY A 190 28.41 10.21 -18.21
N ARG A 191 29.34 10.76 -18.99
CA ARG A 191 29.38 10.54 -20.45
C ARG A 191 30.04 9.21 -20.81
N LYS A 192 29.41 8.43 -21.70
CA LYS A 192 29.96 7.15 -22.19
C LYS A 192 31.24 7.38 -22.99
N LEU A 193 32.26 6.57 -22.74
CA LEU A 193 33.57 6.60 -23.40
C LEU A 193 33.71 5.40 -24.34
N THR A 194 34.46 5.59 -25.44
CA THR A 194 34.80 4.50 -26.37
C THR A 194 35.96 3.64 -25.86
N ALA A 195 36.77 4.17 -24.94
CA ALA A 195 37.87 3.50 -24.26
C ALA A 195 38.13 4.19 -22.90
N PRO A 196 38.73 3.49 -21.91
CA PRO A 196 39.12 4.12 -20.64
C PRO A 196 40.14 5.24 -20.86
N LYS A 197 40.00 6.33 -20.11
CA LYS A 197 40.94 7.45 -20.11
C LYS A 197 41.96 7.29 -18.99
N LYS A 198 43.11 7.94 -19.11
CA LYS A 198 44.10 8.02 -18.03
C LYS A 198 43.48 8.74 -16.83
N GLY A 199 43.51 8.11 -15.65
CA GLY A 199 42.88 8.61 -14.43
C GLY A 199 41.53 7.94 -14.15
N VAL A 200 40.74 8.49 -13.22
CA VAL A 200 39.52 7.83 -12.74
C VAL A 200 38.47 7.70 -13.85
N ASN A 201 38.01 6.48 -14.08
CA ASN A 201 36.86 6.14 -14.92
C ASN A 201 35.75 5.52 -14.07
N ILE A 202 34.50 5.67 -14.49
CA ILE A 202 33.38 4.87 -13.99
C ILE A 202 33.21 3.67 -14.95
N ILE A 203 33.37 2.46 -14.44
CA ILE A 203 33.23 1.20 -15.18
C ILE A 203 31.80 0.69 -14.96
N LYS A 204 31.10 0.28 -16.03
CA LYS A 204 29.82 -0.45 -15.94
C LYS A 204 30.04 -1.90 -16.33
N TYR A 205 29.55 -2.79 -15.48
CA TYR A 205 29.62 -4.23 -15.64
C TYR A 205 28.32 -4.79 -16.23
N ALA A 206 28.39 -5.97 -16.84
CA ALA A 206 27.25 -6.67 -17.42
C ALA A 206 26.15 -6.96 -16.39
N ASN A 207 26.53 -7.18 -15.13
CA ASN A 207 25.62 -7.39 -14.00
C ASN A 207 24.97 -6.10 -13.47
N GLY A 208 25.19 -4.95 -14.11
CA GLY A 208 24.62 -3.67 -13.72
C GLY A 208 25.42 -2.89 -12.68
N LYS A 209 26.44 -3.48 -12.04
CA LYS A 209 27.33 -2.77 -11.11
C LYS A 209 28.10 -1.66 -11.81
N THR A 210 28.35 -0.58 -11.07
CA THR A 210 29.33 0.44 -11.46
C THR A 210 30.44 0.59 -10.43
N GLU A 211 31.67 0.81 -10.88
CA GLU A 211 32.84 0.99 -10.01
C GLU A 211 33.70 2.15 -10.51
N LYS A 212 34.26 2.95 -9.58
CA LYS A 212 35.25 3.98 -9.91
C LYS A 212 36.65 3.37 -9.85
N LYS A 213 37.40 3.42 -10.94
CA LYS A 213 38.75 2.84 -11.02
C LYS A 213 39.75 3.82 -11.65
N LEU A 214 40.93 3.90 -11.04
CA LEU A 214 42.07 4.74 -11.46
C LEU A 214 42.76 4.23 -12.73
#